data_AF-A0A9D8BID9-F1
#
_entry.id   AF-A0A9D8BID9-F1
#
_cell.length_a   1.000
_cell.length_b   1.000
_cell.length_c   1.000
_cell.angle_alpha   90.00
_cell.angle_beta   90.00
_cell.angle_gamma   90.00
#
_symmetry.space_group_name_H-M   'P 1'
#
loop_
_entity.id
_entity.type
_entity.pdbx_description
1 polymer ?
#
loop_
_entity_poly.entity_id
_entity_poly.type
_entity_poly.pdbx_seq_one_letter_code
_entity_poly.pdbx_strand_id
1 'polypeptide(L)' 'MVEVGQQEGYVGDEVVLIGQQGNEEISLQEISRLADTIPYEILCSFNDRIPRVYID' A
#
# COMPACT_ATOMS: atom_id res chain seq x y z
N MET A 1 5.91 1.87 11.07
CA MET A 1 6.51 3.23 11.07
C MET A 1 7.39 3.34 9.85
N VAL A 2 7.52 4.52 9.26
CA VAL A 2 8.32 4.77 8.06
C VAL A 2 9.28 5.94 8.32
N GLU A 3 10.41 5.96 7.63
CA GLU A 3 11.34 7.09 7.60
C GLU A 3 10.98 7.99 6.42
N VAL A 4 10.75 9.29 6.66
CA VAL A 4 10.32 10.25 5.62
C VAL A 4 11.52 10.83 4.84
N GLY A 5 12.74 10.57 5.30
CA GLY A 5 13.96 11.02 4.63
C GLY A 5 14.05 12.54 4.55
N GLN A 6 14.33 13.07 3.35
CA GLN A 6 14.50 14.50 3.09
C GLN A 6 13.18 15.25 2.84
N GLN A 7 12.05 14.53 2.78
CA GLN A 7 10.74 15.15 2.58
C GLN A 7 10.08 15.52 3.91
N GLU A 8 9.14 16.46 3.86
CA GLU A 8 8.28 16.77 5.00
C GLU A 8 6.99 15.94 4.90
N GLY A 9 6.49 15.49 6.05
CA GLY A 9 5.21 14.79 6.15
C GLY A 9 4.39 15.35 7.31
N TYR A 10 3.11 15.54 7.06
CA TYR A 10 2.15 16.13 7.99
C TYR A 10 1.11 15.12 8.45
N VAL A 11 0.49 15.39 9.60
CA VAL A 11 -0.59 14.55 10.11
C VAL A 11 -1.78 14.62 9.14
N GLY A 12 -2.17 13.46 8.63
CA GLY A 12 -3.27 13.33 7.67
C GLY A 12 -2.82 13.21 6.22
N ASP A 13 -1.52 13.30 5.93
CA ASP A 13 -1.02 13.08 4.57
C ASP A 13 -1.31 11.66 4.10
N GLU A 14 -1.64 11.55 2.82
CA GLU A 14 -1.91 10.27 2.17
C GLU A 14 -0.64 9.43 2.06
N VAL A 15 -0.77 8.15 2.40
CA VAL A 15 0.29 7.15 2.20
C VAL A 15 -0.29 6.00 1.38
N VAL A 16 0.35 5.70 0.25
CA VAL A 16 -0.01 4.56 -0.61
C VAL A 16 0.88 3.37 -0.25
N LEU A 17 0.27 2.32 0.30
CA LEU A 17 0.98 1.06 0.63
C LEU A 17 1.05 0.10 -0.56
N ILE A 18 0.01 0.12 -1.41
CA ILE A 18 -0.09 -0.62 -2.68
C ILE A 18 -0.86 0.28 -3.64
N GLY A 19 -0.34 0.50 -4.83
CA GLY A 19 -0.91 1.38 -5.84
C GLY A 19 0.07 2.47 -6.29
N GLN A 20 -0.46 3.50 -6.95
CA GLN A 20 0.32 4.55 -7.58
C GLN A 20 0.17 5.88 -6.84
N GLN A 21 1.27 6.62 -6.67
CA GLN A 21 1.27 8.01 -6.22
C GLN A 21 2.23 8.83 -7.10
N GLY A 22 1.68 9.79 -7.85
CA GLY A 22 2.44 10.52 -8.85
C GLY A 22 2.98 9.58 -9.94
N ASN A 23 4.31 9.54 -10.10
CA ASN A 23 4.98 8.70 -11.09
C ASN A 23 5.54 7.40 -10.52
N GLU A 24 5.36 7.15 -9.22
CA GLU A 24 5.86 5.97 -8.53
C GLU A 24 4.71 5.00 -8.24
N GLU A 25 5.00 3.69 -8.24
CA GLU A 25 4.03 2.64 -7.98
C GLU A 25 4.63 1.55 -7.11
N ILE A 26 3.86 1.10 -6.11
CA ILE A 26 4.12 -0.13 -5.37
C ILE A 26 3.12 -1.18 -5.84
N SER A 27 3.59 -2.10 -6.69
CA SER A 27 2.73 -3.14 -7.26
C SER A 27 2.39 -4.24 -6.25
N LEU A 28 1.24 -4.90 -6.44
CA LEU A 28 0.85 -6.05 -5.62
C LEU A 28 1.86 -7.21 -5.75
N GLN A 29 2.46 -7.38 -6.92
CA GLN A 29 3.49 -8.40 -7.20
C GLN A 29 4.78 -8.12 -6.44
N GLU A 30 5.16 -6.86 -6.29
CA GLU A 30 6.33 -6.49 -5.50
C GLU A 30 6.14 -6.86 -4.03
N ILE A 31 4.99 -6.52 -3.46
CA ILE A 31 4.66 -6.86 -2.07
C ILE A 31 4.60 -8.37 -1.86
N SER A 32 3.96 -9.12 -2.77
CA SER A 32 3.87 -10.58 -2.62
C SER A 32 5.25 -11.24 -2.66
N ARG A 33 6.15 -10.78 -3.53
CA ARG A 33 7.54 -11.25 -3.60
C ARG A 33 8.32 -10.95 -2.32
N LEU A 34 8.17 -9.75 -1.75
CA LEU A 34 8.81 -9.41 -0.47
C LEU A 34 8.30 -10.27 0.70
N ALA A 35 7.04 -10.67 0.64
CA ALA A 35 6.39 -11.54 1.63
C ALA A 35 6.54 -13.05 1.34
N ASP A 36 7.34 -13.43 0.33
CA ASP A 36 7.53 -14.82 -0.13
C ASP A 36 6.20 -15.56 -0.40
N THR A 37 5.28 -14.88 -1.08
CA THR A 37 3.94 -15.38 -1.40
C THR A 37 3.45 -14.91 -2.78
N ILE A 38 2.19 -15.23 -3.11
CA ILE A 38 1.49 -14.87 -4.34
C ILE A 38 0.54 -13.69 -4.12
N PRO A 39 0.17 -12.94 -5.18
CA PRO A 39 -0.72 -11.78 -5.08
C PRO A 39 -2.07 -12.07 -4.40
N TYR A 40 -2.65 -13.25 -4.63
CA TYR A 40 -3.94 -13.64 -4.05
C TYR A 40 -3.89 -13.80 -2.53
N GLU A 41 -2.77 -14.24 -1.96
CA GLU A 41 -2.65 -14.32 -0.50
C GLU A 41 -2.63 -12.93 0.13
N ILE A 42 -1.96 -11.96 -0.49
CA ILE A 42 -1.98 -10.56 -0.04
C ILE A 42 -3.42 -10.01 -0.06
N LEU A 43 -4.14 -10.17 -1.18
CA LEU A 43 -5.52 -9.71 -1.30
C LEU A 43 -6.45 -10.35 -0.27
N CYS A 44 -6.32 -11.67 -0.06
CA CYS A 44 -7.13 -12.40 0.92
C CYS A 44 -6.73 -12.11 2.37
N SER A 45 -5.53 -11.57 2.61
CA SER A 45 -5.07 -11.21 3.97
C SER A 45 -5.76 -9.96 4.53
N PHE A 46 -6.40 -9.15 3.67
CA PHE A 46 -7.12 -7.95 4.09
C PHE A 46 -8.40 -8.32 4.86
N ASN A 47 -8.31 -8.23 6.19
CA ASN A 47 -9.43 -8.51 7.07
C ASN A 47 -10.49 -7.39 7.08
N ASP A 48 -11.56 -7.59 7.84
CA ASP A 48 -12.72 -6.70 7.89
C ASP A 48 -12.45 -5.32 8.53
N ARG A 49 -11.30 -5.13 9.20
CA ARG A 49 -10.95 -3.83 9.80
C ARG A 49 -10.52 -2.78 8.78
N ILE A 50 -10.20 -3.20 7.55
CA ILE A 50 -9.85 -2.30 6.45
C ILE A 50 -11.16 -1.93 5.73
N PRO A 51 -11.65 -0.69 5.81
CA PRO A 51 -12.85 -0.28 5.09
C PRO A 51 -12.60 -0.28 3.59
N ARG A 52 -13.58 -0.78 2.80
CA ARG A 52 -13.54 -0.73 1.34
C ARG A 52 -14.40 0.45 0.87
N VAL A 53 -13.80 1.36 0.12
CA VAL A 53 -14.49 2.48 -0.53
C VAL A 53 -14.44 2.23 -2.02
N TYR A 54 -15.60 2.07 -2.66
CA TYR A 54 -15.71 1.87 -4.10
C TYR A 54 -15.84 3.23 -4.78
N ILE A 55 -15.07 3.44 -5.85
CA ILE A 55 -15.08 4.63 -6.69
C ILE A 55 -15.57 4.25 -8.09
N ASP A 56 -16.20 5.19 -8.78
CA ASP A 56 -16.71 5.02 -10.16
C ASP A 56 -15.61 5.10 -11.21
#